data_AF-A0A2E1XHB3-F1
#
_entry.id   AF-A0A2E1XHB3-F1
#
_cell.length_a   1.000
_cell.length_b   1.000
_cell.length_c   1.000
_cell.angle_alpha   90.00
_cell.angle_beta   90.00
_cell.angle_gamma   90.00
#
_symmetry.space_group_name_H-M   'P 1'
#
loop_
_entity.id
_entity.type
_entity.pdbx_description
1 polymer ?
#
loop_
_entity_poly.entity_id
_entity_poly.type
_entity_poly.pdbx_seq_one_letter_code
_entity_poly.pdbx_strand_id
1 'polypeptide(L)'
;MDVVSLRKEIHDIQEQSGAQADLREDHHEKLFDVFREIDAAIGRCREDANADEKAASLIEAQGVVMRTAATLPARCTRDLLYKLALWRWDAADLDQPVEDMNRADAVLYSVFIDLVKMLGARDVLKDFDKTN
;
A
#
# COMPACT_ATOMS: atom_id res chain seq x y z
N MET A 1 3.11 -1.83 17.14
CA MET A 1 2.67 -3.20 16.81
C MET A 1 3.88 -4.10 16.71
N ASP A 2 3.79 -5.35 17.15
CA ASP A 2 4.89 -6.32 17.04
C ASP A 2 4.85 -7.01 15.65
N VAL A 3 6.01 -7.42 15.13
CA VAL A 3 6.15 -8.06 13.81
C VAL A 3 5.33 -9.34 13.72
N VAL A 4 5.21 -10.07 14.84
CA VAL A 4 4.39 -11.28 14.92
C VAL A 4 2.91 -10.96 14.68
N SER A 5 2.42 -9.84 15.21
CA SER A 5 1.04 -9.38 15.00
C SER A 5 0.78 -9.00 13.53
N LEU A 6 1.71 -8.28 12.90
CA LEU A 6 1.66 -7.93 11.47
C LEU A 6 1.61 -9.17 10.57
N ARG A 7 2.49 -10.15 10.82
CA ARG A 7 2.54 -11.39 10.04
C ARG A 7 1.24 -12.19 10.16
N LYS A 8 0.65 -12.22 11.36
CA LYS A 8 -0.65 -12.87 11.59
C LYS A 8 -1.76 -12.19 10.79
N GLU A 9 -1.83 -10.86 10.82
CA GLU A 9 -2.84 -10.11 10.08
C GLU A 9 -2.74 -10.32 8.56
N ILE A 10 -1.51 -10.35 8.03
CA ILE A 10 -1.27 -10.67 6.61
C ILE A 10 -1.73 -12.11 6.28
N HIS A 11 -1.44 -13.07 7.16
CA HIS A 11 -1.87 -14.45 6.99
C HIS A 11 -3.39 -14.59 7.01
N ASP A 12 -4.07 -13.92 7.94
CA ASP A 12 -5.53 -13.93 8.04
C ASP A 12 -6.18 -13.36 6.76
N ILE A 13 -5.60 -12.30 6.16
CA ILE A 13 -6.04 -11.75 4.86
C ILE A 13 -5.85 -12.76 3.73
N GLN A 14 -4.73 -13.47 3.70
CA GLN A 14 -4.46 -14.51 2.70
C GLN A 14 -5.46 -15.67 2.79
N GLU A 15 -5.76 -16.15 4.00
CA GLU A 15 -6.73 -17.23 4.19
C GLU A 15 -8.16 -16.81 3.81
N GLN A 16 -8.59 -15.61 4.19
CA GLN A 16 -9.93 -15.10 3.90
C GLN A 16 -10.14 -14.86 2.39
N SER A 17 -9.16 -14.26 1.73
CA SER A 17 -9.22 -13.97 0.29
C SER A 17 -9.30 -15.21 -0.60
N GLY A 18 -8.81 -16.36 -0.14
CA GLY A 18 -8.94 -17.66 -0.82
C GLY A 18 -10.27 -18.38 -0.57
N ALA A 19 -10.96 -18.08 0.53
CA ALA A 19 -12.14 -18.81 0.98
C ALA A 19 -13.48 -18.19 0.53
N GLN A 20 -13.53 -16.89 0.21
CA GLN A 20 -14.78 -16.20 -0.17
C GLN A 20 -14.62 -15.34 -1.44
N ALA A 21 -15.13 -15.84 -2.56
CA ALA A 21 -15.08 -15.15 -3.85
C ALA A 21 -16.13 -14.02 -4.01
N ASP A 22 -17.08 -13.87 -3.09
CA ASP A 22 -18.33 -13.14 -3.36
C ASP A 22 -18.70 -12.04 -2.34
N LEU A 23 -17.92 -11.83 -1.29
CA LEU A 23 -18.14 -10.70 -0.39
C LEU A 23 -17.21 -9.55 -0.75
N ARG A 24 -17.74 -8.33 -0.64
CA ARG A 24 -17.03 -7.07 -0.80
C ARG A 24 -16.01 -6.98 0.33
N GLU A 25 -14.86 -7.62 0.13
CA GLU A 25 -13.82 -7.67 1.14
C GLU A 25 -12.83 -6.54 0.89
N ASP A 26 -12.75 -5.61 1.84
CA ASP A 26 -11.85 -4.45 1.84
C ASP A 26 -10.37 -4.85 2.01
N HIS A 27 -9.94 -5.94 1.37
CA HIS A 27 -8.60 -6.54 1.53
C HIS A 27 -7.50 -5.59 1.06
N HIS A 28 -7.71 -4.86 -0.03
CA HIS A 28 -6.72 -3.91 -0.51
C HIS A 28 -6.57 -2.71 0.42
N GLU A 29 -7.67 -2.26 1.04
CA GLU A 29 -7.65 -1.21 2.05
C GLU A 29 -6.89 -1.67 3.29
N LYS A 30 -7.19 -2.86 3.81
CA LYS A 30 -6.44 -3.44 4.93
C LYS A 30 -4.95 -3.61 4.63
N LEU A 31 -4.60 -4.13 3.44
CA LEU A 31 -3.20 -4.26 3.03
C LEU A 31 -2.51 -2.90 2.93
N PHE A 32 -3.22 -1.87 2.47
CA PHE A 32 -2.72 -0.51 2.41
C PHE A 32 -2.47 0.08 3.81
N ASP A 33 -3.39 -0.11 4.74
CA ASP A 33 -3.23 0.34 6.13
C ASP A 33 -2.03 -0.35 6.81
N VAL A 34 -1.94 -1.68 6.68
CA VAL A 34 -0.81 -2.47 7.18
C VAL A 34 0.51 -1.98 6.58
N PHE A 35 0.55 -1.72 5.26
CA PHE A 35 1.74 -1.18 4.60
C PHE A 35 2.16 0.16 5.22
N ARG A 36 1.22 1.09 5.40
CA ARG A 36 1.51 2.41 5.97
C ARG A 36 2.00 2.32 7.42
N GLU A 37 1.46 1.39 8.19
CA GLU A 37 1.94 1.15 9.55
C GLU A 37 3.38 0.64 9.59
N ILE A 38 3.73 -0.28 8.67
CA ILE A 38 5.09 -0.78 8.51
C ILE A 38 6.03 0.35 8.07
N ASP A 39 5.66 1.12 7.06
CA ASP A 39 6.45 2.24 6.55
C ASP A 39 6.74 3.29 7.65
N ALA A 40 5.71 3.66 8.40
CA ALA A 40 5.87 4.55 9.55
C ALA A 40 6.74 3.94 10.67
N ALA A 41 6.68 2.62 10.86
CA ALA A 41 7.54 1.92 11.83
C ALA A 41 9.00 1.88 11.38
N ILE A 42 9.27 1.69 10.08
CA ILE A 42 10.61 1.76 9.48
C ILE A 42 11.19 3.16 9.68
N GLY A 43 10.41 4.21 9.40
CA GLY A 43 10.82 5.60 9.60
C GLY A 43 11.26 5.90 11.04
N ARG A 44 10.59 5.29 12.03
CA ARG A 44 10.91 5.42 13.47
C ARG A 44 12.07 4.54 13.94
N CYS A 45 12.45 3.49 13.21
CA CYS A 45 13.53 2.59 13.63
C CYS A 45 14.93 3.21 13.51
N ARG A 46 15.09 4.32 12.77
CA ARG A 46 16.41 4.97 12.54
C ARG A 46 17.12 5.47 13.81
N GLU A 47 16.47 5.46 14.96
CA GLU A 47 16.98 6.01 16.23
C GLU A 47 17.46 4.95 17.25
N ASP A 48 17.42 3.65 16.93
CA ASP A 48 17.63 2.56 17.89
C ASP A 48 18.94 1.76 17.66
N ALA A 49 19.54 1.20 18.72
CA ALA A 49 20.80 0.44 18.63
C ALA A 49 20.63 -0.93 17.94
N ASN A 50 19.42 -1.48 17.94
CA ASN A 50 19.01 -2.67 17.19
C ASN A 50 18.19 -2.30 15.92
N ALA A 51 18.36 -1.09 15.40
CA ALA A 51 17.61 -0.58 14.25
C ALA A 51 17.67 -1.52 13.05
N ASP A 52 18.84 -2.11 12.78
CA ASP A 52 19.10 -2.85 11.54
C ASP A 52 18.31 -4.17 11.45
N GLU A 53 18.30 -4.98 12.51
CA GLU A 53 17.58 -6.26 12.52
C GLU A 53 16.06 -6.05 12.47
N LYS A 54 15.57 -5.07 13.23
CA LYS A 54 14.15 -4.71 13.24
C LYS A 54 13.71 -4.11 11.92
N ALA A 55 14.51 -3.21 11.32
CA ALA A 55 14.23 -2.64 10.02
C ALA A 55 14.23 -3.70 8.91
N ALA A 56 15.19 -4.63 8.92
CA ALA A 56 15.22 -5.74 7.97
C ALA A 56 13.94 -6.60 8.05
N SER A 57 13.48 -6.91 9.27
CA SER A 57 12.25 -7.67 9.47
C SER A 57 10.98 -6.92 9.01
N LEU A 58 10.94 -5.60 9.21
CA LEU A 58 9.85 -4.76 8.72
C LEU A 58 9.83 -4.65 7.20
N ILE A 59 11.00 -4.49 6.56
CA ILE A 59 11.14 -4.50 5.09
C ILE A 59 10.68 -5.86 4.51
N GLU A 60 11.04 -6.96 5.16
CA GLU A 60 10.55 -8.29 4.77
C GLU A 60 9.02 -8.35 4.83
N ALA A 61 8.42 -7.87 5.92
CA ALA A 61 6.96 -7.82 6.09
C ALA A 61 6.28 -6.95 5.02
N GLN A 62 6.85 -5.78 4.70
CA GLN A 62 6.41 -4.91 3.60
C GLN A 62 6.41 -5.68 2.27
N GLY A 63 7.47 -6.44 2.00
CA GLY A 63 7.56 -7.30 0.82
C GLY A 63 6.48 -8.39 0.77
N VAL A 64 6.05 -8.95 1.91
CA VAL A 64 4.92 -9.90 1.96
C VAL A 64 3.60 -9.20 1.61
N VAL A 65 3.36 -7.99 2.12
CA VAL A 65 2.17 -7.19 1.79
C VAL A 65 2.10 -6.94 0.28
N MET A 66 3.21 -6.47 -0.32
CA MET A 66 3.27 -6.20 -1.76
C MET A 66 3.02 -7.45 -2.61
N ARG A 67 3.63 -8.60 -2.25
CA ARG A 67 3.37 -9.87 -2.95
C ARG A 67 1.91 -10.31 -2.83
N THR A 68 1.30 -10.13 -1.66
CA THR A 68 -0.10 -10.48 -1.43
C THR A 68 -1.01 -9.61 -2.28
N ALA A 69 -0.83 -8.29 -2.24
CA ALA A 69 -1.59 -7.35 -3.06
C ALA A 69 -1.43 -7.62 -4.57
N ALA A 70 -0.25 -8.03 -5.03
CA ALA A 70 -0.03 -8.42 -6.42
C ALA A 70 -0.96 -9.57 -6.85
N THR A 71 -1.07 -10.60 -6.02
CA THR A 71 -1.88 -11.81 -6.31
C THR A 71 -3.39 -11.60 -6.19
N LEU A 72 -3.84 -10.63 -5.40
CA LEU A 72 -5.26 -10.39 -5.20
C LEU A 72 -5.85 -9.54 -6.34
N PRO A 73 -6.87 -10.01 -7.08
CA PRO A 73 -7.53 -9.19 -8.09
C PRO A 73 -8.34 -8.09 -7.42
N ALA A 74 -8.30 -6.88 -7.97
CA ALA A 74 -9.22 -5.82 -7.59
C ALA A 74 -10.63 -6.17 -8.12
N ARG A 75 -11.60 -6.36 -7.22
CA ARG A 75 -12.96 -6.78 -7.60
C ARG A 75 -13.90 -5.60 -7.81
N CYS A 76 -13.58 -4.45 -7.24
CA CYS A 76 -14.32 -3.22 -7.43
C CYS A 76 -13.40 -1.99 -7.58
N THR A 77 -14.00 -0.86 -7.94
CA THR A 77 -13.30 0.43 -8.10
C THR A 77 -12.56 0.87 -6.82
N ARG A 78 -13.13 0.57 -5.64
CA ARG A 78 -12.49 0.85 -4.34
C ARG A 78 -11.21 0.00 -4.17
N ASP A 79 -11.26 -1.28 -4.48
CA ASP A 79 -10.07 -2.14 -4.45
C ASP A 79 -8.99 -1.67 -5.42
N LEU A 80 -9.40 -1.26 -6.63
CA LEU A 80 -8.46 -0.75 -7.63
C LEU A 80 -7.76 0.52 -7.11
N LEU A 81 -8.50 1.43 -6.45
CA LEU A 81 -7.92 2.60 -5.82
C LEU A 81 -6.86 2.22 -4.79
N TYR A 82 -7.19 1.36 -3.82
CA TYR A 82 -6.23 0.98 -2.77
C TYR A 82 -5.06 0.17 -3.30
N LYS A 83 -5.27 -0.66 -4.33
CA LYS A 83 -4.19 -1.36 -5.01
C LYS A 83 -3.22 -0.38 -5.66
N LEU A 84 -3.73 0.62 -6.40
CA LEU A 84 -2.89 1.66 -7.01
C LEU A 84 -2.18 2.50 -5.94
N ALA A 85 -2.88 2.85 -4.86
CA ALA A 85 -2.29 3.59 -3.74
C ALA A 85 -1.10 2.82 -3.13
N LEU A 86 -1.26 1.51 -2.89
CA LEU A 86 -0.20 0.66 -2.36
C LEU A 86 1.06 0.70 -3.24
N TRP A 87 0.92 0.48 -4.54
CA TRP A 87 2.06 0.53 -5.48
C TRP A 87 2.69 1.91 -5.56
N ARG A 88 1.90 2.98 -5.52
CA ARG A 88 2.41 4.35 -5.49
C ARG A 88 3.17 4.66 -4.20
N TRP A 89 2.73 4.11 -3.07
CA TRP A 89 3.43 4.27 -1.79
C TRP A 89 4.77 3.54 -1.76
N ASP A 90 4.86 2.36 -2.37
CA ASP A 90 6.10 1.58 -2.51
C ASP A 90 7.10 2.20 -3.51
N ALA A 91 6.61 2.86 -4.55
CA ALA A 91 7.43 3.45 -5.62
C ALA A 91 7.78 4.93 -5.35
N ALA A 92 8.79 5.18 -4.50
CA ALA A 92 9.25 6.53 -4.16
C ALA A 92 9.78 7.34 -5.36
N ASP A 93 10.22 6.67 -6.43
CA ASP A 93 10.62 7.27 -7.70
C ASP A 93 9.45 7.91 -8.47
N LEU A 94 8.20 7.62 -8.08
CA LEU A 94 7.00 8.24 -8.63
C LEU A 94 6.52 9.48 -7.87
N ASP A 95 7.28 9.92 -6.85
CA ASP A 95 7.03 11.16 -6.09
C ASP A 95 7.62 12.38 -6.81
N GLN A 96 7.20 12.54 -8.08
CA GLN A 96 7.65 13.61 -8.97
C GLN A 96 6.47 14.19 -9.76
N PRO A 97 6.61 15.41 -10.33
CA PRO A 97 5.60 15.99 -11.20
C PRO A 97 5.25 15.09 -12.39
N VAL A 98 4.02 15.19 -12.90
CA VAL A 98 3.54 14.35 -14.03
C VAL A 98 4.38 14.56 -15.29
N GLU A 99 4.91 15.76 -15.46
CA GLU A 99 5.78 16.16 -16.57
C GLU A 99 7.10 15.37 -16.61
N ASP A 100 7.56 14.90 -15.45
CA ASP A 100 8.81 14.15 -15.30
C ASP A 100 8.58 12.63 -15.31
N MET A 101 7.33 12.18 -15.24
CA MET A 101 6.98 10.76 -15.31
C MET A 101 7.12 10.21 -16.73
N ASN A 102 7.43 8.92 -16.85
CA ASN A 102 7.27 8.25 -18.13
C ASN A 102 5.77 8.17 -18.49
N ARG A 103 5.49 7.93 -19.77
CA ARG A 103 4.12 7.95 -20.30
C ARG A 103 3.17 6.96 -19.61
N ALA A 104 3.65 5.77 -19.25
CA ALA A 104 2.80 4.75 -18.62
C ALA A 104 2.43 5.17 -17.19
N ASP A 105 3.41 5.66 -16.43
CA ASP A 105 3.22 6.12 -15.06
C ASP A 105 2.31 7.35 -15.01
N ALA A 106 2.46 8.29 -15.93
CA ALA A 106 1.58 9.46 -16.05
C ALA A 106 0.12 9.06 -16.29
N VAL A 107 -0.13 8.04 -17.13
CA VAL A 107 -1.50 7.52 -17.37
C VAL A 107 -2.05 6.86 -16.12
N LEU A 108 -1.28 5.99 -15.46
CA LEU A 108 -1.72 5.33 -14.22
C LEU A 108 -1.96 6.34 -13.09
N TYR A 109 -1.11 7.36 -12.97
CA TYR A 109 -1.28 8.44 -12.02
C TYR A 109 -2.55 9.25 -12.28
N SER A 110 -2.82 9.62 -13.54
CA SER A 110 -4.06 10.30 -13.91
C SER A 110 -5.29 9.48 -13.51
N VAL A 111 -5.30 8.17 -13.79
CA VAL A 111 -6.39 7.27 -13.39
C VAL A 111 -6.52 7.21 -11.87
N PHE A 112 -5.41 7.09 -11.14
CA PHE A 112 -5.39 7.09 -9.69
C PHE A 112 -6.04 8.37 -9.11
N ILE A 113 -5.64 9.55 -9.60
CA ILE A 113 -6.19 10.83 -9.13
C ILE A 113 -7.70 10.94 -9.42
N ASP A 114 -8.16 10.47 -10.58
CA ASP A 114 -9.59 10.44 -10.89
C ASP A 114 -10.37 9.52 -9.96
N LEU A 115 -9.82 8.35 -9.63
CA LEU A 115 -10.40 7.42 -8.66
C LEU A 115 -10.48 8.04 -7.25
N VAL A 116 -9.42 8.73 -6.81
CA VAL A 116 -9.40 9.45 -5.53
C VAL A 116 -10.52 10.49 -5.48
N LYS A 117 -10.66 11.30 -6.54
CA LYS A 117 -11.69 12.34 -6.63
C LYS A 117 -13.11 11.74 -6.67
N MET A 118 -13.30 10.68 -7.45
CA MET A 118 -14.59 10.01 -7.60
C MET A 118 -15.08 9.36 -6.30
N LEU A 119 -14.17 8.77 -5.52
CA LEU A 119 -14.48 8.07 -4.28
C LEU A 119 -14.35 8.94 -3.02
N GLY A 120 -13.79 10.15 -3.13
CA GLY A 120 -13.57 11.06 -2.01
C GLY A 120 -12.47 10.62 -1.03
N ALA A 121 -11.63 9.67 -1.42
CA ALA A 121 -10.63 9.00 -0.57
C ALA A 121 -9.30 9.76 -0.57
N ARG A 122 -9.26 10.95 0.04
CA ARG A 122 -8.05 11.80 0.09
C ARG A 122 -6.95 11.28 1.01
N ASP A 123 -7.28 10.34 1.89
CA ASP A 123 -6.41 9.71 2.87
C ASP A 123 -5.34 8.79 2.27
N VAL A 124 -5.56 8.32 1.03
CA VAL A 124 -4.60 7.48 0.29
C VAL A 124 -3.51 8.30 -0.43
N LEU A 125 -3.69 9.62 -0.53
CA LEU A 125 -2.73 10.52 -1.16
C LEU A 125 -1.50 10.71 -0.26
N LYS A 126 -0.31 10.74 -0.87
CA LYS A 126 0.90 11.27 -0.22
C LYS A 126 0.79 12.78 -0.06
N ASP A 127 1.60 13.36 0.81
CA ASP A 127 1.58 14.81 1.03
C ASP A 127 1.96 15.60 -0.24
N PHE A 128 2.87 15.07 -1.05
CA PHE A 128 3.19 15.60 -2.38
C PHE A 128 1.97 15.70 -3.30
N ASP A 129 1.08 14.71 -3.28
CA ASP A 129 -0.12 14.69 -4.12
C ASP A 129 -1.20 15.67 -3.63
N LYS A 130 -1.17 16.06 -2.35
CA LYS A 130 -2.17 17.00 -1.78
C LYS A 130 -1.86 18.45 -2.13
N THR A 131 -0.61 18.75 -2.46
CA THR A 131 -0.14 20.09 -2.79
C THR A 131 -0.29 20.45 -4.26
N ASN A 132 -0.59 19.48 -5.12
CA ASN A 132 -0.77 19.61 -6.57
C ASN A 132 -2.25 19.43 -6.98
#